data_AF-A0A8T1PXX2-F1
#
_entry.id   AF-A0A8T1PXX2-F1
#
_cell.length_a   1.000
_cell.length_b   1.000
_cell.length_c   1.000
_cell.angle_alpha   90.00
_cell.angle_beta   90.00
_cell.angle_gamma   90.00
#
_symmetry.space_group_name_H-M   'P 1'
#
loop_
_entity.id
_entity.type
_entity.pdbx_description
1 polymer ?
#
loop_
_entity_poly.entity_id
_entity_poly.type
_entity_poly.pdbx_seq_one_letter_code
_entity_poly.pdbx_strand_id
1 'polypeptide(L)'
;MSCSSSSGSEEDDEGMESYRKGGYHAVRVGDQFAGGRYIAQRKLGWGQFSTVWLAYDTRTSEYVALKIQKSAAQFAQAALHEIEILSASANGDPSNSSCIVRLIDHFKHTGPNGQHVCMVLEFLGDSLLRLIRHNRYKGLGLNKVREICKCILIGLDYLHRELGIIHTDLKLENILLFSTIDPTKDPVRSGLAPILERPEGNPNGGNTMNIIEKKLKRRARRAVAKISERKASMGGVVFEGAEKSQKNLDGIDARCKVVDFGSACWADKQFAEEIQTRQYRAPEVILRAGYSFSVDIWSFACTAFELATGDMMFAPKGGEGFSEDEVRWFFVVFRA
;
A
#
# COMPACT_ATOMS: atom_id res chain seq x y z
N MET A 1 11.98 26.68 7.34
CA MET A 1 11.12 26.83 6.15
C MET A 1 11.38 25.66 5.23
N SER A 2 10.30 25.01 4.78
CA SER A 2 10.18 24.05 3.66
C SER A 2 11.29 23.01 3.46
N CYS A 3 11.19 21.90 4.21
CA CYS A 3 11.73 20.61 3.78
C CYS A 3 10.62 19.85 3.02
N SER A 4 10.89 19.49 1.78
CA SER A 4 10.03 18.68 0.91
C SER A 4 10.03 17.22 1.38
N SER A 5 9.30 16.96 2.46
CA SER A 5 8.77 15.63 2.73
C SER A 5 7.78 15.28 1.61
N SER A 6 7.96 14.15 0.93
CA SER A 6 6.89 13.53 0.15
C SER A 6 5.78 13.15 1.12
N SER A 7 4.92 14.11 1.41
CA SER A 7 3.71 13.93 2.17
C SER A 7 2.74 13.19 1.26
N GLY A 8 2.70 11.87 1.36
CA GLY A 8 1.68 11.02 0.74
C GLY A 8 0.29 11.41 1.27
N SER A 9 -0.23 12.47 0.69
CA SER A 9 -1.59 12.92 0.86
C SER A 9 -2.47 11.93 0.11
N GLU A 10 -3.63 11.57 0.65
CA GLU A 10 -4.60 10.69 -0.04
C GLU A 10 -5.19 11.33 -1.33
N GLU A 11 -4.55 12.37 -1.86
CA GLU A 11 -4.94 13.17 -3.00
C GLU A 11 -3.73 13.61 -3.85
N ASP A 12 -2.64 12.83 -3.84
CA ASP A 12 -1.66 12.92 -4.92
C ASP A 12 -2.33 12.25 -6.14
N ASP A 13 -2.72 13.07 -7.11
CA ASP A 13 -3.22 12.61 -8.40
C ASP A 13 -2.02 12.09 -9.22
N GLU A 14 -2.21 11.05 -10.02
CA GLU A 14 -1.14 10.44 -10.83
C GLU A 14 -0.52 11.40 -11.86
N GLY A 15 -1.15 12.57 -12.04
CA GLY A 15 -0.92 13.50 -13.11
C GLY A 15 -1.48 12.95 -14.41
N MET A 16 -2.28 13.75 -15.11
CA MET A 16 -2.86 13.35 -16.40
C MET A 16 -1.79 12.94 -17.43
N GLU A 17 -0.57 13.48 -17.29
CA GLU A 17 0.59 13.19 -18.15
C GLU A 17 1.07 11.73 -18.07
N SER A 18 0.77 11.03 -16.98
CA SER A 18 1.16 9.63 -16.80
C SER A 18 0.27 8.65 -17.58
N TYR A 19 -0.91 9.10 -18.05
CA TYR A 19 -1.86 8.30 -18.85
C TYR A 19 -1.57 8.46 -20.35
N ARG A 20 -0.42 7.95 -20.77
CA ARG A 20 0.06 8.00 -22.16
C ARG A 20 0.57 6.66 -22.62
N LYS A 21 0.95 6.54 -23.91
CA LYS A 21 1.64 5.35 -24.42
C LYS A 21 2.88 5.03 -23.56
N GLY A 22 2.97 3.78 -23.10
CA GLY A 22 3.99 3.33 -22.14
C GLY A 22 3.67 3.63 -20.65
N GLY A 23 2.63 4.41 -20.38
CA GLY A 23 2.20 4.83 -19.05
C GLY A 23 1.03 4.01 -18.50
N TYR A 24 0.21 4.63 -17.64
CA TYR A 24 -0.94 3.97 -17.00
C TYR A 24 -2.07 3.68 -17.97
N HIS A 25 -2.89 2.68 -17.64
CA HIS A 25 -4.16 2.43 -18.31
C HIS A 25 -5.28 3.25 -17.65
N ALA A 26 -6.09 3.96 -18.44
CA ALA A 26 -7.23 4.72 -17.92
C ALA A 26 -8.43 3.78 -17.67
N VAL A 27 -8.75 3.55 -16.40
CA VAL A 27 -9.86 2.67 -15.98
C VAL A 27 -11.04 3.48 -15.45
N ARG A 28 -12.24 3.04 -15.77
CA ARG A 28 -13.52 3.55 -15.25
C ARG A 28 -14.27 2.47 -14.50
N VAL A 29 -15.14 2.90 -13.60
CA VAL A 29 -16.07 2.00 -12.91
C VAL A 29 -16.99 1.34 -13.94
N GLY A 30 -17.17 0.03 -13.83
CA GLY A 30 -17.90 -0.81 -14.78
C GLY A 30 -17.07 -1.28 -15.97
N ASP A 31 -15.79 -0.92 -16.09
CA ASP A 31 -14.91 -1.48 -17.12
C ASP A 31 -14.70 -2.97 -16.91
N GLN A 32 -14.77 -3.70 -18.02
CA GLN A 32 -14.68 -5.16 -18.06
C GLN A 32 -13.29 -5.60 -18.52
N PHE A 33 -12.72 -6.58 -17.81
CA PHE A 33 -11.43 -7.19 -18.11
C PHE A 33 -11.59 -8.70 -18.28
N ALA A 34 -10.66 -9.31 -19.03
CA ALA A 34 -10.63 -10.75 -19.31
C ALA A 34 -11.99 -11.30 -19.79
N GLY A 35 -12.57 -10.67 -20.83
CA GLY A 35 -13.84 -11.12 -21.42
C GLY A 35 -15.06 -10.92 -20.52
N GLY A 36 -15.05 -9.94 -19.62
CA GLY A 36 -16.17 -9.67 -18.72
C GLY A 36 -16.10 -10.40 -17.37
N ARG A 37 -15.03 -11.17 -17.13
CA ARG A 37 -14.82 -11.84 -15.84
C ARG A 37 -14.63 -10.83 -14.70
N TYR A 38 -13.77 -9.84 -14.88
CA TYR A 38 -13.44 -8.88 -13.83
C TYR A 38 -14.02 -7.51 -14.14
N ILE A 39 -14.88 -7.01 -13.27
CA ILE A 39 -15.55 -5.71 -13.45
C ILE A 39 -15.03 -4.70 -12.44
N ALA A 40 -14.43 -3.62 -12.91
CA ALA A 40 -13.83 -2.59 -12.06
C ALA A 40 -14.88 -1.84 -11.23
N GLN A 41 -14.65 -1.74 -9.92
CA GLN A 41 -15.59 -1.17 -8.95
C GLN A 41 -15.14 0.20 -8.44
N ARG A 42 -13.91 0.27 -7.91
CA ARG A 42 -13.28 1.52 -7.46
C ARG A 42 -11.78 1.35 -7.42
N LYS A 43 -11.06 2.45 -7.53
CA LYS A 43 -9.61 2.46 -7.33
C LYS A 43 -9.25 2.27 -5.86
N LEU A 44 -8.32 1.36 -5.57
CA LEU A 44 -7.80 1.10 -4.22
C LEU A 44 -6.52 1.90 -3.96
N GLY A 45 -5.66 2.03 -4.97
CA GLY A 45 -4.40 2.74 -4.84
C GLY A 45 -3.66 2.86 -6.17
N TRP A 46 -2.50 3.47 -6.12
CA TRP A 46 -1.58 3.59 -7.24
C TRP A 46 -0.16 3.78 -6.72
N GLY A 47 0.81 3.44 -7.56
CA GLY A 47 2.23 3.62 -7.27
C GLY A 47 2.99 3.87 -8.57
N GLN A 48 4.31 4.00 -8.49
CA GLN A 48 5.17 4.38 -9.61
C GLN A 48 5.00 3.47 -10.85
N PHE A 49 4.57 2.23 -10.68
CA PHE A 49 4.57 1.21 -11.73
C PHE A 49 3.17 0.77 -12.16
N SER A 50 2.13 1.04 -11.37
CA SER A 50 0.81 0.47 -11.59
C SER A 50 -0.31 1.20 -10.87
N THR A 51 -1.53 0.84 -11.25
CA THR A 51 -2.75 1.19 -10.51
C THR A 51 -3.39 -0.08 -9.98
N VAL A 52 -4.04 0.01 -8.81
CA VAL A 52 -4.73 -1.12 -8.19
C VAL A 52 -6.20 -0.77 -8.02
N TRP A 53 -7.07 -1.67 -8.48
CA TRP A 53 -8.51 -1.50 -8.49
C TRP A 53 -9.19 -2.64 -7.74
N LEU A 54 -10.23 -2.31 -6.99
CA LEU A 54 -11.22 -3.29 -6.58
C LEU A 54 -11.97 -3.72 -7.83
N ALA A 55 -12.04 -5.01 -8.07
CA ALA A 55 -12.85 -5.60 -9.12
C ALA A 55 -13.76 -6.68 -8.53
N TYR A 56 -14.85 -6.98 -9.25
CA TYR A 56 -15.74 -8.09 -8.94
C TYR A 56 -15.49 -9.21 -9.95
N ASP A 57 -15.18 -10.42 -9.47
CA ASP A 57 -15.06 -11.63 -10.29
C ASP A 57 -16.46 -12.24 -10.49
N THR A 58 -16.97 -12.15 -11.72
CA THR A 58 -18.30 -12.66 -12.07
C THR A 58 -18.39 -14.18 -12.07
N ARG A 59 -17.26 -14.90 -12.09
CA ARG A 59 -17.25 -16.36 -12.04
C ARG A 59 -17.34 -16.90 -10.62
N THR A 60 -16.62 -16.31 -9.67
CA THR A 60 -16.61 -16.76 -8.27
C THR A 60 -17.58 -15.98 -7.40
N SER A 61 -18.12 -14.85 -7.89
CA SER A 61 -18.95 -13.91 -7.13
C SER A 61 -18.21 -13.31 -5.93
N GLU A 62 -16.92 -13.03 -6.10
CA GLU A 62 -16.05 -12.49 -5.05
C GLU A 62 -15.39 -11.17 -5.49
N TYR A 63 -15.01 -10.37 -4.49
CA TYR A 63 -14.20 -9.18 -4.72
C TYR A 63 -12.71 -9.53 -4.77
N VAL A 64 -12.01 -8.94 -5.74
CA VAL A 64 -10.57 -9.15 -5.98
C VAL A 64 -9.86 -7.81 -6.14
N ALA A 65 -8.53 -7.82 -5.97
CA ALA A 65 -7.68 -6.69 -6.28
C ALA A 65 -7.04 -6.88 -7.67
N LEU A 66 -7.40 -6.01 -8.61
CA LEU A 66 -6.86 -5.97 -9.97
C LEU A 66 -5.71 -4.96 -10.04
N LYS A 67 -4.46 -5.44 -10.09
CA LYS A 67 -3.25 -4.64 -10.28
C LYS A 67 -2.94 -4.55 -11.78
N ILE A 68 -2.88 -3.33 -12.32
CA ILE A 68 -2.68 -3.05 -13.75
C ILE A 68 -1.37 -2.29 -13.93
N GLN A 69 -0.39 -2.94 -14.56
CA GLN A 69 0.93 -2.38 -14.78
C GLN A 69 0.93 -1.34 -15.90
N LYS A 70 1.87 -0.40 -15.86
CA LYS A 70 2.14 0.49 -16.99
C LYS A 70 2.52 -0.31 -18.25
N SER A 71 2.25 0.24 -19.43
CA SER A 71 2.41 -0.48 -20.71
C SER A 71 3.82 -0.48 -21.30
N ALA A 72 4.78 0.26 -20.74
CA ALA A 72 6.15 0.21 -21.25
C ALA A 72 6.78 -1.18 -20.99
N ALA A 73 7.60 -1.66 -21.94
CA ALA A 73 8.13 -3.01 -21.95
C ALA A 73 8.91 -3.38 -20.67
N GLN A 74 9.68 -2.44 -20.12
CA GLN A 74 10.41 -2.63 -18.86
C GLN A 74 9.49 -2.98 -17.67
N PHE A 75 8.28 -2.39 -17.62
CA PHE A 75 7.32 -2.71 -16.55
C PHE A 75 6.64 -4.06 -16.79
N ALA A 76 6.49 -4.48 -18.04
CA ALA A 76 5.98 -5.81 -18.36
C ALA A 76 6.97 -6.91 -17.91
N GLN A 77 8.28 -6.71 -18.10
CA GLN A 77 9.30 -7.65 -17.63
C GLN A 77 9.28 -7.77 -16.09
N ALA A 78 9.30 -6.63 -15.38
CA ALA A 78 9.19 -6.63 -13.92
C ALA A 78 7.90 -7.30 -13.42
N ALA A 79 6.78 -7.09 -14.13
CA ALA A 79 5.51 -7.71 -13.79
C ALA A 79 5.52 -9.24 -13.96
N LEU A 80 6.18 -9.75 -15.01
CA LEU A 80 6.27 -11.19 -15.24
C LEU A 80 7.13 -11.88 -14.16
N HIS A 81 8.19 -11.22 -13.72
CA HIS A 81 8.99 -11.67 -12.57
C HIS A 81 8.15 -11.70 -11.27
N GLU A 82 7.37 -10.64 -11.02
CA GLU A 82 6.44 -10.60 -9.88
C GLU A 82 5.40 -11.74 -9.95
N ILE A 83 4.84 -12.01 -11.14
CA ILE A 83 3.90 -13.12 -11.37
C ILE A 83 4.55 -14.47 -11.08
N GLU A 84 5.82 -14.69 -11.47
CA GLU A 84 6.55 -15.93 -11.21
C GLU A 84 6.67 -16.20 -9.71
N ILE A 85 7.11 -15.20 -8.94
CA ILE A 85 7.22 -15.27 -7.47
C ILE A 85 5.86 -15.55 -6.83
N LEU A 86 4.84 -14.78 -7.20
CA LEU A 86 3.50 -14.93 -6.64
C LEU A 86 2.86 -16.28 -7.00
N SER A 87 3.14 -16.80 -8.21
CA SER A 87 2.66 -18.12 -8.63
C SER A 87 3.32 -19.24 -7.84
N ALA A 88 4.63 -19.15 -7.61
CA ALA A 88 5.35 -20.13 -6.78
C ALA A 88 4.80 -20.15 -5.34
N SER A 89 4.57 -18.96 -4.76
CA SER A 89 3.95 -18.83 -3.44
C SER A 89 2.53 -19.43 -3.38
N ALA A 90 1.67 -19.09 -4.35
CA ALA A 90 0.31 -19.62 -4.37
C ALA A 90 0.24 -21.14 -4.58
N ASN A 91 1.17 -21.70 -5.36
CA ASN A 91 1.23 -23.15 -5.63
C ASN A 91 1.76 -23.94 -4.44
N GLY A 92 2.72 -23.39 -3.70
CA GLY A 92 3.29 -24.03 -2.51
C GLY A 92 2.40 -23.94 -1.27
N ASP A 93 1.36 -23.08 -1.27
CA ASP A 93 0.38 -22.97 -0.19
C ASP A 93 -1.08 -22.99 -0.71
N PRO A 94 -1.59 -24.18 -1.12
CA PRO A 94 -2.97 -24.32 -1.56
C PRO A 94 -3.99 -23.91 -0.49
N SER A 95 -3.62 -24.04 0.79
CA SER A 95 -4.46 -23.75 1.97
C SER A 95 -4.61 -22.25 2.28
N ASN A 96 -3.78 -21.40 1.66
CA ASN A 96 -3.76 -19.95 1.87
C ASN A 96 -3.48 -19.54 3.34
N SER A 97 -2.64 -20.31 4.05
CA SER A 97 -2.33 -20.14 5.47
C SER A 97 -0.97 -19.49 5.75
N SER A 98 -0.14 -19.29 4.72
CA SER A 98 1.21 -18.71 4.80
C SER A 98 1.26 -17.22 5.11
N CYS A 99 0.12 -16.53 5.24
CA CYS A 99 0.10 -15.07 5.41
C CYS A 99 0.78 -14.30 4.25
N ILE A 100 0.87 -14.89 3.06
CA ILE A 100 1.29 -14.24 1.82
C ILE A 100 0.06 -14.00 0.92
N VAL A 101 0.03 -12.88 0.21
CA VAL A 101 -1.04 -12.57 -0.74
C VAL A 101 -1.08 -13.58 -1.88
N ARG A 102 -2.28 -14.05 -2.19
CA ARG A 102 -2.51 -15.04 -3.24
C ARG A 102 -2.76 -14.38 -4.58
N LEU A 103 -1.99 -14.79 -5.59
CA LEU A 103 -2.32 -14.58 -7.00
C LEU A 103 -3.40 -15.57 -7.43
N ILE A 104 -4.50 -15.03 -7.94
CA ILE A 104 -5.67 -15.78 -8.42
C ILE A 104 -5.58 -16.00 -9.92
N ASP A 105 -5.19 -14.97 -10.67
CA ASP A 105 -5.15 -14.98 -12.13
C ASP A 105 -4.18 -13.90 -12.64
N HIS A 106 -3.73 -14.03 -13.88
CA HIS A 106 -3.00 -12.98 -14.58
C HIS A 106 -3.30 -13.02 -16.07
N PHE A 107 -3.34 -11.84 -16.70
CA PHE A 107 -3.64 -11.73 -18.12
C PHE A 107 -3.04 -10.47 -18.72
N LYS A 108 -3.10 -10.34 -20.04
CA LYS A 108 -2.72 -9.13 -20.77
C LYS A 108 -3.97 -8.39 -21.22
N HIS A 109 -4.01 -7.08 -20.99
CA HIS A 109 -5.09 -6.20 -21.43
C HIS A 109 -4.56 -5.19 -22.44
N THR A 110 -5.16 -5.15 -23.63
CA THR A 110 -4.82 -4.16 -24.65
C THR A 110 -5.72 -2.94 -24.49
N GLY A 111 -5.13 -1.81 -24.11
CA GLY A 111 -5.81 -0.53 -24.00
C GLY A 111 -5.22 0.53 -24.95
N PRO A 112 -5.73 1.77 -24.91
CA PRO A 112 -5.28 2.85 -25.79
C PRO A 112 -3.79 3.21 -25.60
N ASN A 113 -3.25 2.95 -24.40
CA ASN A 113 -1.87 3.27 -24.04
C ASN A 113 -0.89 2.11 -24.30
N GLY A 114 -1.36 0.98 -24.82
CA GLY A 114 -0.55 -0.20 -25.12
C GLY A 114 -1.09 -1.46 -24.45
N GLN A 115 -0.24 -2.48 -24.40
CA GLN A 115 -0.55 -3.74 -23.71
C GLN A 115 -0.10 -3.64 -22.24
N HIS A 116 -1.01 -3.93 -21.34
CA HIS A 116 -0.81 -3.87 -19.90
C HIS A 116 -0.82 -5.30 -19.33
N VAL A 117 0.14 -5.62 -18.47
CA VAL A 117 0.09 -6.86 -17.68
C VAL A 117 -0.81 -6.62 -16.47
N CYS A 118 -1.77 -7.51 -16.26
CA CYS A 118 -2.75 -7.45 -15.19
C CYS A 118 -2.59 -8.66 -14.27
N MET A 119 -2.60 -8.41 -12.97
CA MET A 119 -2.60 -9.43 -11.91
C MET A 119 -3.89 -9.31 -11.10
N VAL A 120 -4.51 -10.44 -10.83
CA VAL A 120 -5.69 -10.56 -9.98
C VAL A 120 -5.26 -11.21 -8.69
N LEU A 121 -5.31 -10.44 -7.61
CA LEU A 121 -4.94 -10.85 -6.27
C LEU A 121 -6.22 -11.01 -5.42
N GLU A 122 -6.15 -11.80 -4.36
CA GLU A 122 -7.21 -11.78 -3.34
C GLU A 122 -7.40 -10.36 -2.81
N PHE A 123 -8.64 -9.97 -2.53
CA PHE A 123 -8.89 -8.68 -1.91
C PHE A 123 -8.44 -8.72 -0.44
N LEU A 124 -7.66 -7.71 -0.06
CA LEU A 124 -7.26 -7.43 1.31
C LEU A 124 -7.71 -6.02 1.69
N GLY A 125 -7.75 -5.77 3.00
CA GLY A 125 -8.16 -4.52 3.61
C GLY A 125 -7.08 -3.44 3.58
N ASP A 126 -7.09 -2.61 4.63
CA ASP A 126 -6.20 -1.46 4.72
C ASP A 126 -4.77 -1.88 5.11
N SER A 127 -3.79 -1.08 4.68
CA SER A 127 -2.39 -1.29 5.08
C SER A 127 -2.15 -0.97 6.54
N LEU A 128 -1.09 -1.54 7.12
CA LEU A 128 -0.67 -1.21 8.48
C LEU A 128 -0.27 0.27 8.60
N LEU A 129 0.23 0.90 7.54
CA LEU A 129 0.46 2.34 7.52
C LEU A 129 -0.85 3.11 7.76
N ARG A 130 -1.95 2.69 7.11
CA ARG A 130 -3.26 3.31 7.33
C ARG A 130 -3.78 3.05 8.75
N LEU A 131 -3.49 1.88 9.33
CA LEU A 131 -3.84 1.56 10.72
C LEU A 131 -3.11 2.48 11.71
N ILE A 132 -1.79 2.64 11.59
CA ILE A 132 -1.00 3.53 12.45
C ILE A 132 -1.46 4.99 12.29
N ARG A 133 -1.73 5.43 11.06
CA ARG A 133 -2.34 6.74 10.78
C ARG A 133 -3.70 6.91 11.43
N HIS A 134 -4.55 5.88 11.38
CA HIS A 134 -5.86 5.88 12.01
C HIS A 134 -5.74 6.05 13.53
N ASN A 135 -4.73 5.41 14.12
CA ASN A 135 -4.36 5.53 15.52
C ASN A 135 -3.52 6.79 15.85
N ARG A 136 -3.40 7.74 14.92
CA ARG A 136 -2.68 9.00 15.09
C ARG A 136 -1.21 8.81 15.52
N TYR A 137 -0.56 7.76 15.02
CA TYR A 137 0.86 7.48 15.30
C TYR A 137 1.20 7.32 16.79
N LYS A 138 0.26 6.81 17.61
CA LYS A 138 0.48 6.60 19.05
C LYS A 138 1.02 5.21 19.42
N GLY A 139 1.33 4.37 18.44
CA GLY A 139 1.64 2.96 18.66
C GLY A 139 0.40 2.12 19.04
N LEU A 140 0.43 0.83 18.70
CA LEU A 140 -0.64 -0.12 18.96
C LEU A 140 -0.42 -0.84 20.29
N GLY A 141 -1.50 -1.34 20.89
CA GLY A 141 -1.39 -2.20 22.06
C GLY A 141 -0.60 -3.48 21.76
N LEU A 142 0.26 -3.90 22.69
CA LEU A 142 1.21 -5.01 22.48
C LEU A 142 0.56 -6.33 22.06
N ASN A 143 -0.67 -6.62 22.47
CA ASN A 143 -1.39 -7.81 22.01
C ASN A 143 -1.63 -7.77 20.49
N LYS A 144 -2.05 -6.62 19.96
CA LYS A 144 -2.28 -6.43 18.52
C LYS A 144 -0.96 -6.43 17.74
N VAL A 145 0.09 -5.82 18.28
CA VAL A 145 1.45 -5.90 17.72
C VAL A 145 1.92 -7.35 17.62
N ARG A 146 1.72 -8.15 18.69
CA ARG A 146 2.09 -9.57 18.72
C ARG A 146 1.36 -10.38 17.65
N GLU A 147 0.07 -10.18 17.48
CA GLU A 147 -0.73 -10.86 16.45
C GLU A 147 -0.25 -10.53 15.04
N ILE A 148 -0.04 -9.24 14.75
CA ILE A 148 0.49 -8.78 13.45
C ILE A 148 1.88 -9.37 13.21
N CYS A 149 2.77 -9.29 14.19
CA CYS A 149 4.14 -9.82 14.08
C CYS A 149 4.13 -11.33 13.82
N LYS A 150 3.22 -12.07 14.45
CA LYS A 150 3.06 -13.51 14.21
C LYS A 150 2.71 -13.79 12.75
N CYS A 151 1.75 -13.06 12.17
CA CYS A 151 1.41 -13.22 10.75
C CYS A 151 2.59 -12.89 9.82
N ILE A 152 3.32 -11.80 10.08
CA ILE A 152 4.48 -11.42 9.26
C ILE A 152 5.56 -12.52 9.33
N LEU A 153 5.87 -13.02 10.54
CA LEU A 153 6.88 -14.06 10.72
C LEU A 153 6.49 -15.40 10.09
N ILE A 154 5.21 -15.78 10.11
CA ILE A 154 4.72 -16.95 9.36
C ILE A 154 4.97 -16.78 7.86
N GLY A 155 4.70 -15.59 7.32
CA GLY A 155 4.98 -15.28 5.91
C GLY A 155 6.46 -15.31 5.56
N LEU A 156 7.30 -14.70 6.39
CA LEU A 156 8.75 -14.71 6.15
C LEU A 156 9.35 -16.12 6.28
N ASP A 157 8.93 -16.91 7.27
CA ASP A 157 9.38 -18.30 7.43
C ASP A 157 9.06 -19.13 6.17
N TYR A 158 7.84 -18.98 5.64
CA TYR A 158 7.42 -19.62 4.40
C TYR A 158 8.24 -19.16 3.19
N LEU A 159 8.39 -17.85 2.98
CA LEU A 159 9.18 -17.31 1.87
C LEU A 159 10.64 -17.78 1.93
N HIS A 160 11.26 -17.71 3.10
CA HIS A 160 12.70 -17.94 3.26
C HIS A 160 13.04 -19.43 3.20
N ARG A 161 12.32 -20.26 3.94
CA ARG A 161 12.68 -21.68 4.12
C ARG A 161 12.07 -22.59 3.09
N GLU A 162 10.82 -22.35 2.71
CA GLU A 162 10.11 -23.24 1.77
C GLU A 162 10.33 -22.82 0.32
N LEU A 163 10.44 -21.51 0.05
CA LEU A 163 10.58 -21.00 -1.32
C LEU A 163 11.98 -20.47 -1.66
N GLY A 164 12.79 -20.06 -0.68
CA GLY A 164 14.08 -19.41 -0.96
C GLY A 164 13.93 -18.03 -1.61
N ILE A 165 12.87 -17.30 -1.26
CA ILE A 165 12.54 -15.96 -1.75
C ILE A 165 12.89 -14.92 -0.68
N ILE A 166 13.46 -13.79 -1.09
CA ILE A 166 13.70 -12.61 -0.24
C ILE A 166 12.72 -11.51 -0.69
N HIS A 167 11.97 -10.92 0.24
CA HIS A 167 10.97 -9.89 -0.08
C HIS A 167 11.60 -8.55 -0.45
N THR A 168 12.67 -8.16 0.24
CA THR A 168 13.53 -6.99 0.01
C THR A 168 12.89 -5.60 0.18
N ASP A 169 11.57 -5.48 0.30
CA ASP A 169 10.91 -4.19 0.60
C ASP A 169 9.79 -4.31 1.65
N LEU A 170 10.07 -4.98 2.77
CA LEU A 170 9.09 -5.13 3.85
C LEU A 170 8.94 -3.82 4.64
N LYS A 171 7.71 -3.30 4.71
CA LYS A 171 7.34 -2.05 5.39
C LYS A 171 5.83 -2.00 5.66
N LEU A 172 5.37 -0.99 6.40
CA LEU A 172 3.96 -0.85 6.79
C LEU A 172 2.97 -0.75 5.62
N GLU A 173 3.42 -0.23 4.47
CA GLU A 173 2.64 -0.15 3.23
C GLU A 173 2.41 -1.52 2.59
N ASN A 174 3.38 -2.42 2.74
CA ASN A 174 3.43 -3.73 2.08
C ASN A 174 2.90 -4.86 2.97
N ILE A 175 2.10 -4.50 3.98
CA ILE A 175 1.38 -5.44 4.84
C ILE A 175 -0.06 -4.99 4.95
N LEU A 176 -1.00 -5.81 4.47
CA LEU A 176 -2.43 -5.49 4.45
C LEU A 176 -3.20 -6.36 5.43
N LEU A 177 -4.17 -5.75 6.12
CA LEU A 177 -5.13 -6.46 6.97
C LEU A 177 -6.09 -7.32 6.13
N PHE A 178 -6.71 -8.34 6.72
CA PHE A 178 -7.71 -9.15 6.03
C PHE A 178 -9.00 -8.38 5.73
N SER A 179 -9.30 -7.33 6.51
CA SER A 179 -10.51 -6.52 6.36
C SER A 179 -10.20 -5.03 6.50
N THR A 180 -11.10 -4.17 6.02
CA THR A 180 -10.90 -2.72 6.15
C THR A 180 -11.10 -2.27 7.60
N ILE A 181 -10.36 -1.23 8.01
CA ILE A 181 -10.45 -0.61 9.34
C ILE A 181 -11.86 -0.05 9.57
N ASP A 182 -12.47 0.47 8.52
CA ASP A 182 -13.86 0.95 8.50
C ASP A 182 -14.76 -0.12 7.85
N PRO A 183 -15.56 -0.89 8.61
CA PRO A 183 -16.37 -1.97 8.07
C PRO A 183 -17.39 -1.51 7.02
N THR A 184 -17.81 -0.24 7.06
CA THR A 184 -18.76 0.32 6.09
C THR A 184 -18.16 0.47 4.70
N LYS A 185 -16.83 0.46 4.60
CA LYS A 185 -16.08 0.54 3.35
C LYS A 185 -15.60 -0.83 2.86
N ASP A 186 -15.80 -1.87 3.65
CA ASP A 186 -15.40 -3.23 3.30
C ASP A 186 -16.37 -3.77 2.25
N PRO A 187 -15.93 -4.11 1.03
CA PRO A 187 -16.83 -4.59 -0.01
C PRO A 187 -17.49 -5.93 0.36
N VAL A 188 -16.85 -6.76 1.20
CA VAL A 188 -17.39 -8.05 1.63
C VAL A 188 -18.35 -7.85 2.82
N ARG A 189 -18.02 -6.98 3.77
CA ARG A 189 -18.80 -6.82 5.01
C ARG A 189 -19.92 -5.76 4.94
N SER A 190 -19.85 -4.82 3.99
CA SER A 190 -20.83 -3.73 3.88
C SER A 190 -22.13 -4.13 3.20
N GLY A 191 -22.19 -5.29 2.53
CA GLY A 191 -23.36 -5.71 1.76
C GLY A 191 -23.64 -4.85 0.53
N LEU A 192 -22.68 -4.06 0.07
CA LEU A 192 -22.80 -3.28 -1.16
C LEU A 192 -22.90 -4.21 -2.36
N ALA A 193 -23.92 -4.02 -3.19
CA ALA A 193 -24.05 -4.76 -4.44
C ALA A 193 -22.92 -4.36 -5.42
N PRO A 194 -22.30 -5.34 -6.11
CA PRO A 194 -21.32 -5.04 -7.13
C PRO A 194 -21.97 -4.32 -8.31
N ILE A 195 -21.23 -3.38 -8.90
CA ILE A 195 -21.60 -2.72 -10.14
C ILE A 195 -21.26 -3.69 -11.28
N LEU A 196 -22.28 -4.20 -11.98
CA LEU A 196 -22.12 -5.15 -13.08
C LEU A 196 -22.11 -4.48 -14.46
N GLU A 197 -22.74 -3.32 -14.58
CA GLU A 197 -22.81 -2.54 -15.82
C GLU A 197 -22.24 -1.14 -15.61
N ARG A 198 -21.74 -0.55 -16.70
CA ARG A 198 -21.34 0.86 -16.64
C ARG A 198 -22.58 1.70 -16.31
N PRO A 199 -22.52 2.57 -15.29
CA PRO A 199 -23.60 3.53 -15.08
C PRO A 199 -23.84 4.30 -16.38
N GLU A 200 -25.07 4.27 -16.89
CA GLU A 200 -25.42 4.98 -18.12
C GLU A 200 -25.00 6.44 -17.98
N GLY A 201 -24.09 6.87 -18.86
CA GLY A 201 -23.70 8.25 -18.94
C GLY A 201 -24.89 9.05 -19.46
N ASN A 202 -25.42 9.96 -18.63
CA ASN A 202 -26.25 11.05 -19.10
C ASN A 202 -25.55 11.70 -20.32
N PRO A 203 -26.19 11.89 -21.49
CA PRO A 203 -25.55 12.41 -22.71
C PRO A 203 -24.89 13.80 -22.57
N ASN A 204 -25.09 14.49 -21.45
CA ASN A 204 -24.44 15.75 -21.15
C ASN A 204 -23.24 15.51 -20.21
N GLY A 205 -22.03 15.63 -20.76
CA GLY A 205 -20.73 15.54 -20.08
C GLY A 205 -20.45 16.62 -19.02
N GLY A 206 -21.40 16.92 -18.13
CA GLY A 206 -21.27 17.92 -17.06
C GLY A 206 -20.99 17.35 -15.66
N ASN A 207 -21.08 16.03 -15.44
CA ASN A 207 -21.11 15.50 -14.07
C ASN A 207 -19.76 15.13 -13.43
N THR A 208 -18.68 14.97 -14.21
CA THR A 208 -17.33 14.82 -13.64
C THR A 208 -16.86 16.11 -12.98
N MET A 209 -17.21 17.26 -13.59
CA MET A 209 -17.00 18.59 -13.01
C MET A 209 -17.78 18.75 -11.70
N ASN A 210 -19.03 18.25 -11.61
CA ASN A 210 -19.82 18.35 -10.38
C ASN A 210 -19.22 17.60 -9.17
N ILE A 211 -18.50 16.49 -9.36
CA ILE A 211 -17.87 15.76 -8.25
C ILE A 211 -16.58 16.45 -7.80
N ILE A 212 -15.77 16.93 -8.75
CA ILE A 212 -14.55 17.69 -8.46
C ILE A 212 -14.92 19.03 -7.81
N GLU A 213 -15.94 19.73 -8.32
CA GLU A 213 -16.46 20.97 -7.75
C GLU A 213 -17.10 20.75 -6.37
N LYS A 214 -17.83 19.65 -6.15
CA LYS A 214 -18.31 19.27 -4.80
C LYS A 214 -17.16 18.95 -3.85
N LYS A 215 -16.12 18.24 -4.29
CA LYS A 215 -14.91 17.96 -3.50
C LYS A 215 -14.14 19.24 -3.17
N LEU A 216 -14.00 20.14 -4.14
CA LEU A 216 -13.34 21.43 -3.99
C LEU A 216 -14.13 22.36 -3.06
N LYS A 217 -15.47 22.44 -3.21
CA LYS A 217 -16.36 23.16 -2.28
C LYS A 217 -16.28 22.60 -0.86
N ARG A 218 -16.17 21.28 -0.69
CA ARG A 218 -15.98 20.64 0.62
C ARG A 218 -14.61 20.95 1.22
N ARG A 219 -13.54 20.95 0.41
CA ARG A 219 -12.18 21.37 0.81
C ARG A 219 -12.15 22.83 1.23
N ALA A 220 -12.77 23.72 0.44
CA ALA A 220 -12.90 25.13 0.75
C ALA A 220 -13.65 25.35 2.07
N ARG A 221 -14.79 24.69 2.28
CA ARG A 221 -15.55 24.75 3.55
C ARG A 221 -14.71 24.30 4.76
N ARG A 222 -13.92 23.23 4.63
CA ARG A 222 -13.02 22.74 5.70
C ARG A 222 -11.85 23.68 5.97
N ALA A 223 -11.29 24.30 4.93
CA ALA A 223 -10.24 25.30 5.08
C ALA A 223 -10.78 26.56 5.76
N VAL A 224 -11.97 27.02 5.39
CA VAL A 224 -12.66 28.15 6.02
C VAL A 224 -12.99 27.87 7.48
N ALA A 225 -13.48 26.67 7.82
CA ALA A 225 -13.72 26.26 9.21
C ALA A 225 -12.42 26.25 10.05
N LYS A 226 -11.31 25.76 9.50
CA LYS A 226 -9.99 25.82 10.17
C LYS A 226 -9.49 27.25 10.35
N ILE A 227 -9.80 28.15 9.43
CA ILE A 227 -9.46 29.59 9.54
C ILE A 227 -10.36 30.28 10.56
N SER A 228 -11.65 29.94 10.64
CA SER A 228 -12.55 30.48 11.66
C SER A 228 -12.21 29.97 13.06
N GLU A 229 -11.83 28.70 13.20
CA GLU A 229 -11.31 28.14 14.47
C GLU A 229 -10.00 28.82 14.90
N ARG A 230 -9.09 29.12 13.96
CA ARG A 230 -7.86 29.88 14.24
C ARG A 230 -8.11 31.35 14.57
N LYS A 231 -9.13 31.99 13.98
CA LYS A 231 -9.54 33.35 14.33
C LYS A 231 -10.23 33.41 15.70
N ALA A 232 -11.01 32.39 16.07
CA ALA A 232 -11.60 32.28 17.40
C ALA A 232 -10.53 32.06 18.49
N SER A 233 -9.40 31.41 18.16
CA SER A 233 -8.30 31.17 19.12
C SER A 233 -7.37 32.37 19.36
N MET A 234 -7.58 33.51 18.69
CA MET A 234 -6.82 34.76 18.95
C MET A 234 -7.55 35.74 19.88
N GLY A 235 -8.77 35.43 20.33
CA GLY A 235 -9.44 36.11 21.43
C GLY A 235 -9.37 35.21 22.67
N GLY A 236 -8.44 35.50 23.58
CA GLY A 236 -8.16 34.63 24.73
C GLY A 236 -9.37 34.41 25.63
N VAL A 237 -9.78 33.15 25.76
CA VAL A 237 -10.27 32.52 27.00
C VAL A 237 -9.88 31.05 26.92
N VAL A 238 -9.21 30.54 27.95
CA VAL A 238 -8.88 29.11 28.10
C VAL A 238 -10.20 28.35 28.23
N PHE A 239 -10.60 27.62 27.19
CA PHE A 239 -11.61 26.58 27.30
C PHE A 239 -10.90 25.23 27.37
N GLU A 240 -11.13 24.55 28.49
CA GLU A 240 -10.71 23.18 28.73
C GLU A 240 -11.14 22.26 27.58
N GLY A 241 -10.23 21.37 27.22
CA GLY A 241 -10.26 20.62 25.97
C GLY A 241 -11.53 19.79 25.81
N ALA A 242 -12.18 19.97 24.67
CA ALA A 242 -13.02 18.91 24.12
C ALA A 242 -12.13 17.68 23.86
N GLU A 243 -12.27 16.67 24.70
CA GLU A 243 -11.68 15.35 24.50
C GLU A 243 -12.06 14.87 23.09
N LYS A 244 -11.08 14.89 22.17
CA LYS A 244 -11.24 14.31 20.85
C LYS A 244 -11.25 12.80 21.01
N SER A 245 -12.46 12.24 21.20
CA SER A 245 -12.82 10.82 21.16
C SER A 245 -11.66 9.95 20.65
N GLN A 246 -11.09 9.18 21.58
CA GLN A 246 -10.14 8.12 21.30
C GLN A 246 -10.81 7.22 20.26
N LYS A 247 -10.30 7.19 19.02
CA LYS A 247 -10.85 6.28 18.02
C LYS A 247 -10.58 4.87 18.53
N ASN A 248 -11.65 4.12 18.80
CA ASN A 248 -11.51 2.81 19.39
C ASN A 248 -10.89 1.84 18.36
N LEU A 249 -9.79 1.18 18.73
CA LEU A 249 -9.15 0.13 17.94
C LEU A 249 -9.74 -1.25 18.24
N ASP A 250 -10.65 -1.34 19.21
CA ASP A 250 -11.39 -2.55 19.54
C ASP A 250 -12.24 -2.98 18.34
N GLY A 251 -12.21 -4.27 18.04
CA GLY A 251 -12.95 -4.84 16.91
C GLY A 251 -12.24 -4.80 15.54
N ILE A 252 -11.08 -4.13 15.42
CA ILE A 252 -10.24 -4.26 14.22
C ILE A 252 -9.53 -5.61 14.27
N ASP A 253 -9.78 -6.47 13.27
CA ASP A 253 -9.06 -7.74 13.10
C ASP A 253 -7.59 -7.47 12.75
N ALA A 254 -6.67 -8.10 13.48
CA ALA A 254 -5.23 -7.91 13.35
C ALA A 254 -4.58 -8.86 12.34
N ARG A 255 -5.32 -9.86 11.83
CA ARG A 255 -4.81 -10.77 10.80
C ARG A 255 -4.40 -9.99 9.55
N CYS A 256 -3.21 -10.26 9.05
CA CYS A 256 -2.62 -9.55 7.93
C CYS A 256 -1.82 -10.48 7.01
N LYS A 257 -1.54 -9.99 5.80
CA LYS A 257 -0.67 -10.66 4.83
C LYS A 257 0.39 -9.71 4.29
N VAL A 258 1.54 -10.29 3.95
CA VAL A 258 2.60 -9.60 3.20
C VAL A 258 2.19 -9.51 1.72
N VAL A 259 2.37 -8.34 1.12
CA VAL A 259 1.99 -8.01 -0.25
C VAL A 259 3.14 -7.31 -0.98
N ASP A 260 2.98 -7.12 -2.29
CA ASP A 260 3.86 -6.36 -3.18
C ASP A 260 5.26 -6.97 -3.35
N PHE A 261 5.34 -7.94 -4.26
CA PHE A 261 6.54 -8.70 -4.58
C PHE A 261 7.31 -8.10 -5.77
N GLY A 262 7.03 -6.85 -6.14
CA GLY A 262 7.66 -6.19 -7.29
C GLY A 262 9.17 -5.95 -7.13
N SER A 263 9.70 -6.02 -5.89
CA SER A 263 11.13 -5.95 -5.58
C SER A 263 11.71 -7.26 -5.06
N ALA A 264 10.88 -8.30 -4.90
CA ALA A 264 11.32 -9.57 -4.36
C ALA A 264 12.24 -10.31 -5.34
N CYS A 265 13.13 -11.15 -4.81
CA CYS A 265 14.07 -11.94 -5.61
C CYS A 265 14.25 -13.34 -5.03
N TRP A 266 14.72 -14.27 -5.87
CA TRP A 266 15.18 -15.57 -5.39
C TRP A 266 16.57 -15.43 -4.79
N ALA A 267 16.86 -16.15 -3.71
CA ALA A 267 18.15 -16.06 -3.02
C ALA A 267 19.34 -16.42 -3.92
N ASP A 268 19.13 -17.28 -4.92
CA ASP A 268 20.12 -17.68 -5.92
C ASP A 268 20.17 -16.75 -7.16
N LYS A 269 19.24 -15.79 -7.28
CA LYS A 269 19.12 -14.86 -8.40
C LYS A 269 18.82 -13.43 -7.90
N GLN A 270 19.83 -12.81 -7.32
CA GLN A 270 19.75 -11.42 -6.85
C GLN A 270 19.98 -10.44 -8.01
N PHE A 271 19.07 -9.47 -8.21
CA PHE A 271 19.08 -8.55 -9.36
C PHE A 271 19.49 -7.11 -9.04
N ALA A 272 19.42 -6.72 -7.77
CA ALA A 272 19.71 -5.37 -7.30
C ALA A 272 20.56 -5.41 -6.04
N GLU A 273 21.58 -4.55 -5.98
CA GLU A 273 22.37 -4.32 -4.76
C GLU A 273 21.70 -3.29 -3.84
N GLU A 274 20.98 -2.32 -4.41
CA GLU A 274 20.19 -1.37 -3.64
C GLU A 274 18.75 -1.86 -3.50
N ILE A 275 18.46 -2.39 -2.31
CA ILE A 275 17.14 -2.87 -1.91
C ILE A 275 16.63 -2.12 -0.67
N GLN A 276 15.40 -2.40 -0.27
CA GLN A 276 14.70 -1.86 0.89
C GLN A 276 14.46 -0.34 0.86
N THR A 277 13.28 0.04 1.34
CA THR A 277 12.98 1.42 1.67
C THR A 277 13.90 1.93 2.79
N ARG A 278 14.36 3.18 2.67
CA ARG A 278 15.46 3.78 3.47
C ARG A 278 15.38 3.49 4.98
N GLN A 279 14.22 3.68 5.60
CA GLN A 279 14.01 3.53 7.04
C GLN A 279 14.04 2.08 7.52
N TYR A 280 13.85 1.14 6.61
CA TYR A 280 13.79 -0.31 6.86
C TYR A 280 15.05 -1.03 6.33
N ARG A 281 16.04 -0.29 5.81
CA ARG A 281 17.19 -0.82 5.09
C ARG A 281 18.27 -1.31 6.06
N ALA A 282 18.65 -2.57 5.90
CA ALA A 282 19.55 -3.31 6.77
C ALA A 282 21.01 -2.84 6.65
N PRO A 283 21.83 -2.94 7.72
CA PRO A 283 23.23 -2.53 7.76
C PRO A 283 24.07 -3.13 6.63
N GLU A 284 23.91 -4.41 6.33
CA GLU A 284 24.64 -5.10 5.28
C GLU A 284 24.37 -4.52 3.87
N VAL A 285 23.15 -4.04 3.61
CA VAL A 285 22.78 -3.36 2.35
C VAL A 285 23.41 -1.96 2.28
N ILE A 286 23.52 -1.26 3.42
CA ILE A 286 24.21 0.05 3.53
C ILE A 286 25.66 -0.09 3.15
N LEU A 287 26.29 -1.10 3.74
CA LEU A 287 27.72 -1.36 3.66
C LEU A 287 28.09 -2.04 2.35
N ARG A 288 27.10 -2.40 1.52
CA ARG A 288 27.27 -3.20 0.30
C ARG A 288 28.04 -4.49 0.58
N ALA A 289 27.79 -5.10 1.73
CA ALA A 289 28.45 -6.32 2.20
C ALA A 289 27.80 -7.61 1.65
N GLY A 290 26.94 -7.48 0.63
CA GLY A 290 26.01 -8.52 0.20
C GLY A 290 24.80 -8.63 1.14
N TYR A 291 23.76 -9.32 0.70
CA TYR A 291 22.57 -9.56 1.50
C TYR A 291 22.03 -10.97 1.33
N SER A 292 21.22 -11.38 2.32
CA SER A 292 20.50 -12.65 2.33
C SER A 292 19.14 -12.45 3.01
N PHE A 293 18.48 -13.52 3.42
CA PHE A 293 17.19 -13.52 4.11
C PHE A 293 17.13 -12.59 5.34
N SER A 294 18.29 -12.32 5.98
CA SER A 294 18.41 -11.44 7.15
C SER A 294 17.87 -10.02 6.94
N VAL A 295 17.89 -9.51 5.70
CA VAL A 295 17.42 -8.15 5.43
C VAL A 295 15.93 -7.98 5.70
N ASP A 296 15.13 -9.00 5.40
CA ASP A 296 13.69 -8.97 5.70
C ASP A 296 13.45 -9.03 7.22
N ILE A 297 14.29 -9.75 7.96
CA ILE A 297 14.22 -9.80 9.44
C ILE A 297 14.56 -8.44 10.05
N TRP A 298 15.53 -7.72 9.48
CA TRP A 298 15.83 -6.35 9.88
C TRP A 298 14.65 -5.40 9.61
N SER A 299 14.08 -5.45 8.40
CA SER A 299 12.89 -4.67 8.05
C SER A 299 11.68 -5.01 8.93
N PHE A 300 11.53 -6.28 9.30
CA PHE A 300 10.52 -6.75 10.25
C PHE A 300 10.71 -6.11 11.63
N ALA A 301 11.94 -6.07 12.16
CA ALA A 301 12.22 -5.45 13.44
C ALA A 301 11.88 -3.94 13.43
N CYS A 302 12.25 -3.23 12.36
CA CYS A 302 11.87 -1.83 12.15
C CYS A 302 10.35 -1.65 12.13
N THR A 303 9.64 -2.53 11.42
CA THR A 303 8.17 -2.55 11.34
C THR A 303 7.53 -2.82 12.70
N ALA A 304 8.00 -3.81 13.46
CA ALA A 304 7.47 -4.17 14.77
C ALA A 304 7.64 -3.03 15.79
N PHE A 305 8.79 -2.35 15.76
CA PHE A 305 9.03 -1.17 16.59
C PHE A 305 8.06 -0.04 16.26
N GLU A 306 7.91 0.30 14.97
CA GLU A 306 7.01 1.36 14.51
C GLU A 306 5.56 1.04 14.84
N LEU A 307 5.16 -0.23 14.77
CA LEU A 307 3.82 -0.65 15.22
C LEU A 307 3.62 -0.42 16.72
N ALA A 308 4.63 -0.66 17.54
CA ALA A 308 4.54 -0.54 18.99
C ALA A 308 4.62 0.92 19.48
N THR A 309 5.42 1.76 18.83
CA THR A 309 5.69 3.14 19.28
C THR A 309 4.92 4.19 18.48
N GLY A 310 4.62 3.90 17.21
CA GLY A 310 4.14 4.87 16.24
C GLY A 310 5.25 5.68 15.56
N ASP A 311 6.51 5.48 15.95
CA ASP A 311 7.69 6.18 15.47
C ASP A 311 8.59 5.26 14.65
N MET A 312 9.22 5.80 13.60
CA MET A 312 10.23 5.08 12.83
C MET A 312 11.44 4.75 13.72
N MET A 313 11.91 3.50 13.69
CA MET A 313 13.10 3.08 14.45
C MET A 313 14.34 3.89 14.03
N PHE A 314 14.51 4.06 12.71
CA PHE A 314 15.58 4.86 12.13
C PHE A 314 14.99 5.93 11.21
N ALA A 315 15.20 7.20 11.56
CA ALA A 315 14.78 8.36 10.79
C ALA A 315 16.00 9.23 10.44
N PRO A 316 16.88 8.77 9.52
CA PRO A 316 18.07 9.52 9.14
C PRO A 316 17.67 10.88 8.56
N LYS A 317 18.23 11.96 9.11
CA LYS A 317 18.09 13.33 8.58
C LYS A 317 19.35 13.66 7.79
N GLY A 318 19.23 14.24 6.59
CA GLY A 318 20.39 14.82 5.91
C GLY A 318 20.92 15.99 6.74
N GLY A 319 22.18 15.91 7.18
CA GLY A 319 22.89 17.00 7.84
C GLY A 319 23.88 17.65 6.87
N GLU A 320 24.05 18.97 6.95
CA GLU A 320 25.08 19.67 6.17
C GLU A 320 26.48 19.15 6.55
N GLY A 321 27.25 18.75 5.55
CA GLY A 321 28.66 18.35 5.70
C GLY A 321 28.94 16.84 5.78
N PHE A 322 27.91 16.00 5.85
CA PHE A 322 28.03 14.55 5.74
C PHE A 322 27.22 14.08 4.53
N SER A 323 27.75 13.13 3.76
CA SER A 323 26.92 12.45 2.77
C SER A 323 25.73 11.79 3.48
N GLU A 324 24.60 11.62 2.79
CA GLU A 324 23.40 11.04 3.40
C GLU A 324 23.62 9.62 3.96
N ASP A 325 24.62 8.91 3.44
CA ASP A 325 25.10 7.62 3.95
C ASP A 325 26.02 7.78 5.17
N GLU A 326 26.69 8.90 5.39
CA GLU A 326 27.52 9.16 6.57
C GLU A 326 26.70 9.43 7.85
N VAL A 327 25.54 10.10 7.72
CA VAL A 327 24.60 10.27 8.86
C VAL A 327 24.00 8.93 9.33
N ARG A 328 24.03 7.93 8.44
CA ARG A 328 23.56 6.56 8.67
C ARG A 328 24.38 5.79 9.70
N TRP A 329 25.69 6.07 9.78
CA TRP A 329 26.63 5.41 10.69
C TRP A 329 26.41 5.82 12.15
N PHE A 330 26.03 7.08 12.38
CA PHE A 330 25.89 7.62 13.73
C PHE A 330 24.74 6.96 14.53
N PHE A 331 23.67 6.51 13.85
CA PHE A 331 22.52 5.93 14.53
C PHE A 331 22.61 4.42 14.77
N VAL A 332 23.34 3.66 13.93
CA VAL A 332 23.50 2.22 14.11
C VAL A 332 24.48 1.89 15.25
N VAL A 333 25.45 2.78 15.52
CA VAL A 333 26.54 2.51 16.48
C VAL A 333 26.31 3.09 17.88
N PHE A 334 25.56 4.19 18.04
CA PHE A 334 25.52 4.96 19.31
C PHE A 334 24.22 4.90 20.11
N ARG A 335 23.30 3.98 19.81
CA ARG A 335 22.08 3.80 20.63
C ARG A 335 21.66 2.34 20.87
N ALA A 336 22.64 1.45 20.96
CA ALA A 336 22.48 0.12 21.55
C ALA A 336 22.80 0.16 23.05
#